data_AF-A0A662ZX67-F1
#
_entry.id   AF-A0A662ZX67-F1
#
_cell.length_a   1.000
_cell.length_b   1.000
_cell.length_c   1.000
_cell.angle_alpha   90.00
_cell.angle_beta   90.00
_cell.angle_gamma   90.00
#
_symmetry.space_group_name_H-M   'P 1'
#
loop_
_entity.id
_entity.type
_entity.pdbx_description
1 polymer ?
#
loop_
_entity_poly.entity_id
_entity_poly.type
_entity_poly.pdbx_seq_one_letter_code
_entity_poly.pdbx_strand_id
1 'polypeptide(L)'
;MLQAHFTHVKLNETERKEYSKDITITPLAIPMLCGPGAISSGITLMEDASEYTFKIVLLGVIALVCILSFFILYASTQLLKILGETGNNVMMRLMGLILMVIAVECFISGIRPVLIEILKQAHACS
;
A
#
# COMPACT_ATOMS: atom_id res chain seq x y z
N MET A 1 47.92 -7.08 -4.29
CA MET A 1 47.09 -6.10 -5.00
C MET A 1 46.21 -6.86 -5.99
N LEU A 2 44.97 -7.18 -5.62
CA LEU A 2 44.03 -7.89 -6.50
C LEU A 2 43.16 -6.84 -7.18
N GLN A 3 43.42 -6.57 -8.46
CA GLN A 3 42.53 -5.75 -9.26
C GLN A 3 41.26 -6.55 -9.57
N ALA A 4 40.15 -6.16 -8.94
CA ALA A 4 38.83 -6.61 -9.32
C ALA A 4 38.47 -5.93 -10.65
N HIS A 5 38.56 -6.70 -11.74
CA HIS A 5 37.99 -6.31 -13.02
C HIS A 5 36.47 -6.39 -12.90
N PHE A 6 35.78 -5.24 -12.87
CA PHE A 6 34.33 -5.20 -12.93
C PHE A 6 33.90 -5.73 -14.29
N THR A 7 33.41 -6.97 -14.31
CA THR A 7 32.77 -7.57 -15.47
C THR A 7 31.62 -6.65 -15.89
N HIS A 8 31.82 -5.96 -17.00
CA HIS A 8 30.87 -5.07 -17.61
C HIS A 8 29.73 -5.93 -18.17
N VAL A 9 28.78 -6.31 -17.31
CA VAL A 9 27.58 -7.03 -17.74
C VAL A 9 26.79 -6.05 -18.62
N LYS A 10 26.95 -6.18 -19.94
CA LYS A 10 26.09 -5.54 -20.93
C LYS A 10 24.69 -6.12 -20.78
N LEU A 11 23.92 -5.56 -19.87
CA LEU A 11 22.49 -5.80 -19.75
C LEU A 11 21.83 -5.22 -21.01
N ASN A 12 21.17 -6.06 -21.80
CA ASN A 12 20.37 -5.60 -22.92
C ASN A 12 19.29 -4.63 -22.42
N GLU A 13 18.95 -3.65 -23.25
CA GLU A 13 17.94 -2.60 -22.98
C GLU A 13 16.60 -3.20 -22.48
N THR A 14 16.29 -4.42 -22.93
CA THR A 14 15.08 -5.20 -22.58
C THR A 14 15.15 -5.78 -21.17
N GLU A 15 16.29 -6.31 -20.73
CA GLU A 15 16.45 -6.90 -19.39
C GLU A 15 16.49 -5.83 -18.28
N ARG A 16 17.00 -4.64 -18.59
CA ARG A 16 16.97 -3.48 -17.66
C ARG A 16 15.54 -3.02 -17.36
N LYS A 17 14.62 -3.11 -18.34
CA LYS A 17 13.21 -2.75 -18.17
C LYS A 17 12.46 -3.76 -17.29
N GLU A 18 12.78 -5.05 -17.44
CA GLU A 18 12.25 -6.12 -16.58
C GLU A 18 12.69 -5.91 -15.11
N TYR A 19 13.97 -5.64 -14.88
CA TYR A 19 14.51 -5.46 -13.52
C TYR A 19 14.00 -4.19 -12.82
N SER A 20 13.76 -3.12 -13.57
CA SER A 20 13.17 -1.88 -13.02
C SER A 20 11.68 -2.04 -12.67
N LYS A 21 10.96 -2.91 -13.37
CA LYS A 21 9.58 -3.30 -13.05
C LYS A 21 9.52 -3.99 -11.70
N ASP A 22 10.35 -5.00 -11.48
CA ASP A 22 10.33 -5.81 -10.26
C ASP A 22 10.64 -4.99 -9.01
N ILE A 23 11.62 -4.08 -9.09
CA ILE A 23 11.96 -3.15 -7.98
C ILE A 23 10.82 -2.18 -7.63
N THR A 24 9.96 -1.83 -8.59
CA THR A 24 8.85 -0.88 -8.38
C THR A 24 7.61 -1.56 -7.82
N ILE A 25 7.43 -2.86 -8.08
CA ILE A 25 6.26 -3.63 -7.63
C ILE A 25 6.31 -3.89 -6.11
N THR A 26 7.48 -4.19 -5.55
CA THR A 26 7.66 -4.50 -4.10
C THR A 26 7.24 -3.38 -3.15
N PRO A 27 7.68 -2.11 -3.33
CA PRO A 27 7.29 -1.01 -2.43
C PRO A 27 5.83 -0.61 -2.60
N LEU A 28 5.17 -0.96 -3.71
CA LEU A 28 3.76 -0.65 -3.95
C LEU A 28 2.81 -1.75 -3.46
N ALA A 29 3.28 -3.00 -3.40
CA ALA A 29 2.50 -4.12 -2.85
C ALA A 29 2.11 -3.88 -1.38
N ILE A 30 3.03 -3.30 -0.60
CA ILE A 30 2.81 -2.97 0.82
C ILE A 30 1.64 -1.98 1.00
N PRO A 31 1.65 -0.77 0.39
CA PRO A 31 0.55 0.18 0.54
C PRO A 31 -0.76 -0.29 -0.13
N MET A 32 -0.72 -1.19 -1.11
CA MET A 32 -1.95 -1.81 -1.64
C MET A 32 -2.56 -2.86 -0.71
N LEU A 33 -1.76 -3.63 0.03
CA LEU A 33 -2.25 -4.69 0.92
C LEU A 33 -2.68 -4.16 2.29
N CYS A 34 -1.87 -3.30 2.89
CA CYS A 34 -2.15 -2.67 4.18
C CYS A 34 -1.77 -1.20 4.09
N GLY A 35 -2.68 -0.38 3.56
CA GLY A 35 -2.50 1.06 3.50
C GLY A 35 -2.34 1.67 4.91
N PRO A 36 -1.57 2.76 5.06
CA PRO A 36 -1.30 3.38 6.36
C PRO A 36 -2.58 3.88 7.06
N GLY A 37 -3.60 4.31 6.31
CA GLY A 37 -4.90 4.72 6.86
C GLY A 37 -5.69 3.57 7.49
N ALA A 38 -5.64 2.38 6.89
CA ALA A 38 -6.28 1.19 7.44
C ALA A 38 -5.59 0.74 8.74
N ILE A 39 -4.26 0.83 8.79
CA ILE A 39 -3.47 0.53 10.00
C ILE A 39 -3.83 1.51 11.12
N SER A 40 -3.83 2.82 10.84
CA SER A 40 -4.20 3.84 11.83
C SER A 40 -5.63 3.64 12.35
N SER A 41 -6.58 3.40 11.46
CA SER A 41 -7.98 3.18 11.84
C SER A 41 -8.15 1.91 12.67
N GLY A 42 -7.42 0.84 12.34
CA GLY A 42 -7.42 -0.39 13.12
C GLY A 42 -6.86 -0.19 14.53
N ILE A 43 -5.81 0.60 14.69
CA ILE A 43 -5.25 0.94 16.01
C ILE A 43 -6.24 1.79 16.81
N THR A 44 -6.79 2.85 16.22
CA THR A 44 -7.80 3.69 16.89
C THR A 44 -9.02 2.87 17.31
N LEU A 45 -9.53 2.00 16.45
CA LEU A 45 -10.69 1.17 16.77
C LEU A 45 -10.39 0.12 17.85
N MET A 46 -9.13 -0.33 17.96
CA MET A 46 -8.66 -1.19 19.05
C MET A 46 -8.50 -0.43 20.37
N GLU A 47 -8.17 0.86 20.32
CA GLU A 47 -8.06 1.75 21.48
C GLU A 47 -9.44 2.18 22.02
N ASP A 48 -10.39 2.50 21.13
CA ASP A 48 -11.77 2.87 21.48
C ASP A 48 -12.61 1.67 22.00
N ALA A 49 -12.21 0.43 21.71
CA ALA A 49 -12.88 -0.79 22.14
C ALA A 49 -12.66 -1.07 23.65
N SER A 50 -13.33 -0.28 24.48
CA SER A 50 -13.31 -0.37 25.95
C SER A 50 -13.99 -1.65 26.51
N GLU A 51 -14.89 -2.27 25.73
CA GLU A 51 -15.58 -3.50 26.10
C GLU A 51 -14.97 -4.73 25.41
N TYR A 52 -14.78 -5.83 26.16
CA TYR A 52 -14.20 -7.08 25.64
C TYR A 52 -14.97 -7.64 24.43
N THR A 53 -16.29 -7.41 24.36
CA THR A 53 -17.16 -7.82 23.27
C THR A 53 -16.77 -7.15 21.94
N PHE A 54 -16.55 -5.84 21.93
CA PHE A 54 -16.16 -5.10 20.72
C PHE A 54 -14.79 -5.52 20.20
N LYS A 55 -13.88 -5.86 21.12
CA LYS A 55 -12.53 -6.34 20.78
C LYS A 55 -12.55 -7.68 20.06
N ILE A 56 -13.42 -8.61 20.49
CA ILE A 56 -13.60 -9.92 19.84
C ILE A 56 -14.21 -9.76 18.45
N VAL A 57 -15.22 -8.88 18.30
CA VAL A 57 -15.84 -8.59 17.00
C VAL A 57 -14.81 -8.01 16.03
N LEU A 58 -14.01 -7.04 16.49
CA LEU A 58 -12.95 -6.43 15.67
C LEU A 58 -11.95 -7.49 15.19
N LEU A 59 -11.52 -8.38 16.08
CA LEU A 59 -10.60 -9.46 15.75
C LEU A 59 -11.21 -10.44 14.73
N GLY A 60 -12.52 -10.72 14.85
CA GLY A 60 -13.28 -11.53 13.90
C GLY A 60 -13.34 -10.91 12.50
N VAL A 61 -13.56 -9.59 12.41
CA VAL A 61 -13.57 -8.87 11.12
C VAL A 61 -12.17 -8.88 10.49
N ILE A 62 -11.12 -8.63 11.26
CA ILE A 62 -9.73 -8.70 10.76
C ILE A 62 -9.42 -10.11 10.23
N ALA A 63 -9.78 -11.16 10.97
CA ALA A 63 -9.60 -12.54 10.54
C ALA A 63 -10.37 -12.85 9.25
N LEU A 64 -11.61 -12.36 9.12
CA LEU A 64 -12.42 -12.53 7.92
C LEU A 64 -11.77 -11.87 6.69
N VAL A 65 -11.29 -10.63 6.83
CA VAL A 65 -10.60 -9.91 5.74
C VAL A 65 -9.30 -10.62 5.34
N CYS A 66 -8.54 -11.14 6.30
CA CYS A 66 -7.34 -11.92 6.03
C CYS A 66 -7.66 -13.20 5.24
N ILE A 67 -8.72 -13.93 5.62
CA ILE A 67 -9.15 -15.15 4.91
C ILE A 67 -9.60 -14.83 3.48
N LEU A 68 -10.39 -13.77 3.29
CA LEU A 68 -10.81 -13.31 1.97
C LEU A 68 -9.60 -12.93 1.10
N SER A 69 -8.66 -12.17 1.66
CA SER A 69 -7.43 -11.77 0.98
C SER A 69 -6.58 -12.97 0.58
N PHE A 70 -6.48 -13.98 1.46
CA PHE A 70 -5.80 -15.24 1.16
C PHE A 70 -6.44 -15.96 -0.02
N PHE A 71 -7.77 -16.03 -0.08
CA PHE A 71 -8.48 -16.67 -1.19
C PHE A 71 -8.26 -15.92 -2.52
N ILE A 72 -8.27 -14.58 -2.49
CA ILE A 72 -7.98 -13.73 -3.64
C ILE A 72 -6.55 -13.97 -4.14
N LEU A 73 -5.57 -14.00 -3.23
CA LEU A 73 -4.17 -14.28 -3.56
C LEU A 73 -3.98 -15.68 -4.13
N TYR A 74 -4.71 -16.67 -3.60
CA TYR A 74 -4.69 -18.04 -4.12
C TYR A 74 -5.24 -18.10 -5.56
N ALA A 75 -6.36 -17.41 -5.81
CA ALA A 75 -6.95 -17.30 -7.14
C ALA A 75 -6.12 -16.44 -8.11
N SER A 76 -5.23 -15.58 -7.61
CA SER A 76 -4.41 -14.64 -8.40
C SER A 76 -3.67 -15.31 -9.56
N THR A 77 -3.17 -16.54 -9.36
CA THR A 77 -2.49 -17.33 -10.40
C THR A 77 -3.34 -17.57 -11.65
N GLN A 78 -4.67 -17.61 -11.52
CA GLN A 78 -5.59 -17.68 -12.65
C GLN A 78 -5.96 -16.30 -13.21
N LEU A 79 -6.05 -15.26 -12.36
CA LEU A 79 -6.30 -13.89 -12.81
C LEU A 79 -5.19 -13.38 -13.74
N LEU A 80 -3.93 -13.70 -13.46
CA LEU A 80 -2.81 -13.29 -14.31
C LEU A 80 -2.90 -13.87 -15.74
N LYS A 81 -3.48 -15.06 -15.90
CA LYS A 81 -3.68 -15.69 -17.22
C LYS A 81 -4.80 -15.03 -18.02
N ILE A 82 -5.80 -14.47 -17.34
CA ILE A 82 -6.95 -13.81 -17.97
C ILE A 82 -6.59 -12.39 -18.42
N LEU A 83 -5.72 -11.68 -17.68
CA LEU A 83 -5.35 -10.28 -17.98
C LEU A 83 -4.51 -10.12 -19.26
N GLY A 84 -3.78 -11.15 -19.68
CA GLY A 84 -2.95 -11.11 -20.87
C GLY A 84 -1.87 -10.00 -20.86
N GLU A 85 -1.21 -9.82 -22.00
CA GLU A 85 -0.08 -8.87 -22.13
C GLU A 85 -0.54 -7.40 -22.13
N THR A 86 -1.70 -7.11 -22.73
CA THR A 86 -2.29 -5.75 -22.74
C THR A 86 -2.75 -5.32 -21.36
N GLY A 87 -3.39 -6.21 -20.58
CA GLY A 87 -3.83 -5.91 -19.22
C GLY A 87 -2.67 -5.60 -18.29
N ASN A 88 -1.55 -6.32 -18.41
CA ASN A 88 -0.35 -6.07 -17.61
C ASN A 88 0.24 -4.67 -17.87
N ASN A 89 0.27 -4.23 -19.12
CA ASN A 89 0.73 -2.88 -19.47
C ASN A 89 -0.16 -1.77 -18.89
N VAL A 90 -1.48 -1.98 -18.87
CA VAL A 90 -2.41 -1.04 -18.22
C VAL A 90 -2.20 -1.05 -16.70
N MET A 91 -2.04 -2.22 -16.10
CA MET A 91 -1.90 -2.36 -14.65
C MET A 91 -0.67 -1.60 -14.11
N MET A 92 0.45 -1.64 -14.82
CA MET A 92 1.61 -0.82 -14.49
C MET A 92 1.37 0.68 -14.49
N ARG A 93 0.54 1.19 -15.42
CA ARG A 93 0.19 2.62 -15.42
C ARG A 93 -0.69 2.96 -14.23
N LEU A 94 -1.64 2.09 -13.90
CA LEU A 94 -2.51 2.25 -12.73
C LEU A 94 -1.72 2.22 -11.42
N MET A 95 -0.73 1.34 -11.30
CA MET A 95 0.18 1.25 -10.15
C MET A 95 0.81 2.62 -9.82
N GLY A 96 1.29 3.33 -10.84
CA GLY A 96 1.83 4.69 -10.67
C GLY A 96 0.79 5.73 -10.27
N LEU A 97 -0.41 5.68 -10.86
CA LEU A 97 -1.51 6.60 -10.52
C LEU A 97 -2.01 6.38 -9.08
N ILE A 98 -2.15 5.13 -8.65
CA ILE A 98 -2.56 4.78 -7.28
C ILE A 98 -1.52 5.27 -6.27
N LEU A 99 -0.23 5.09 -6.54
CA LEU A 99 0.83 5.61 -5.67
C LEU A 99 0.73 7.13 -5.48
N MET A 100 0.42 7.87 -6.55
CA MET A 100 0.19 9.32 -6.47
C MET A 100 -1.01 9.66 -5.57
N VAL A 101 -2.12 8.91 -5.70
CA VAL A 101 -3.30 9.10 -4.85
C VAL A 101 -2.99 8.79 -3.39
N ILE A 102 -2.31 7.69 -3.10
CA ILE A 102 -1.93 7.29 -1.74
C ILE A 102 -1.02 8.36 -1.10
N ALA A 103 -0.10 8.94 -1.87
CA ALA A 103 0.74 10.03 -1.38
C ALA A 103 -0.08 11.27 -0.94
N VAL A 104 -1.07 11.65 -1.75
CA VAL A 104 -1.99 12.76 -1.42
C VAL A 104 -2.88 12.41 -0.23
N GLU A 105 -3.36 11.17 -0.14
CA GLU A 105 -4.17 10.69 0.98
C GLU A 105 -3.40 10.76 2.31
N CYS A 106 -2.15 10.31 2.32
CA CYS A 106 -1.27 10.42 3.49
C CYS A 106 -1.02 11.88 3.88
N PHE A 107 -0.74 12.75 2.90
CA PHE A 107 -0.52 14.17 3.15
C PHE A 107 -1.74 14.85 3.79
N ILE A 108 -2.92 14.60 3.22
CA ILE A 108 -4.19 15.15 3.71
C ILE A 108 -4.52 14.60 5.11
N SER A 109 -4.36 13.28 5.31
CA SER A 109 -4.65 12.64 6.61
C SER A 109 -3.76 13.18 7.72
N GLY A 110 -2.50 13.51 7.42
CA GLY A 110 -1.59 14.11 8.39
C GLY A 110 -1.88 15.58 8.70
N ILE A 111 -2.23 16.40 7.69
CA ILE A 111 -2.38 17.86 7.87
C ILE A 111 -3.77 18.28 8.40
N ARG A 112 -4.82 17.50 8.11
CA ARG A 112 -6.20 17.77 8.56
C ARG A 112 -6.33 18.01 10.07
N PRO A 113 -5.84 17.13 10.97
CA PRO A 113 -6.01 17.34 12.41
C PRO A 113 -5.34 18.64 12.88
N VAL A 114 -4.13 18.93 12.41
CA VAL A 114 -3.37 20.13 12.75
C VAL A 114 -4.11 21.41 12.34
N LEU A 115 -4.65 21.45 11.11
CA LEU A 115 -5.37 22.62 10.61
C LEU A 115 -6.67 22.89 11.38
N ILE A 116 -7.40 21.82 11.71
CA ILE A 116 -8.65 21.90 12.50
C ILE A 116 -8.35 22.42 13.91
N GLU A 117 -7.26 21.96 14.52
CA GLU A 117 -6.87 22.33 15.88
C GLU A 117 -6.50 23.82 15.99
N ILE A 118 -5.76 24.35 15.01
CA ILE A 118 -5.43 25.78 14.92
C ILE A 118 -6.70 26.63 14.74
N LEU A 119 -7.61 26.23 13.86
CA LEU A 119 -8.88 26.95 13.65
C LEU A 119 -9.76 26.93 14.91
N LYS A 120 -9.78 25.82 15.65
CA LYS A 120 -10.53 25.70 16.91
C LYS A 120 -9.96 26.63 17.99
N GLN A 121 -8.63 26.73 18.11
CA GLN A 121 -7.98 27.67 19.03
C GLN A 121 -8.23 29.13 18.65
N ALA A 122 -8.20 29.45 17.35
CA ALA A 122 -8.48 30.80 16.87
C ALA A 122 -9.93 31.24 17.17
N HIS A 123 -10.90 30.32 17.06
CA HIS A 123 -12.31 30.61 17.37
C HIS A 123 -12.63 30.59 18.86
N ALA A 124 -11.84 29.91 19.70
CA ALA A 124 -11.99 29.91 21.16
C ALA A 124 -11.39 31.15 21.85
N CYS A 125 -10.61 31.95 21.12
CA CYS A 125 -9.99 33.19 21.61
C CYS A 125 -10.80 34.46 21.25
N SER A 126 -11.92 34.32 20.54
CA SER A 126 -12.92 35.37 20.30
C SER A 126 -14.17 35.16 21.17
#